data_AF-A0AAU9LWW2-F1
#
_entry.id   AF-A0AAU9LWW2-F1
#
_cell.length_a   1.000
_cell.length_b   1.000
_cell.length_c   1.000
_cell.angle_alpha   90.00
_cell.angle_beta   90.00
_cell.angle_gamma   90.00
#
_symmetry.space_group_name_H-M   'P 1'
#
loop_
_entity.id
_entity.type
_entity.pdbx_description
1 polymer ?
#
loop_
_entity_poly.entity_id
_entity_poly.type
_entity_poly.pdbx_seq_one_letter_code
_entity_poly.pdbx_strand_id
1 'polypeptide(L)'
;MASSMLYGGQHLTLTPKGLGFNGSDLHACLYQGQLHSLDMRDDALEPADLNNRDSIVVDVGGGTGFTTLGIVKHVDAKNVTILDQSPHQLAKAKEKEPLKECKIIEGDAEDLPFETDYADRYVSAGSIEYWPDPQRGIKEAYRVLKMGGKACLIGPVYPTFWLSRFFADMWMLFPKEEEYMEWFEKAGFKDVEIKRIGPKWYRGVRRHGLIMGCSVTGVKPTSGDSPLQLGPKVEDIEKPVNPFVFFLRFLLGATAGVYYVLVPVYMWIKDQIVPKGQPI
;
A
#
# COMPACT_ATOMS: atom_id res chain seq x y z
N MET A 1 -19.07 -8.30 52.66
CA MET A 1 -20.07 -9.38 52.68
C MET A 1 -21.27 -8.89 51.91
N ALA A 2 -21.43 -9.33 50.66
CA ALA A 2 -22.19 -10.51 50.23
C ALA A 2 -23.51 -10.00 49.61
N SER A 3 -23.62 -9.97 48.28
CA SER A 3 -23.94 -11.08 47.37
C SER A 3 -25.43 -11.34 47.28
N SER A 4 -26.00 -11.14 46.09
CA SER A 4 -26.91 -12.12 45.47
C SER A 4 -27.10 -11.84 43.97
N MET A 5 -26.62 -12.79 43.16
CA MET A 5 -27.15 -13.13 41.84
C MET A 5 -28.63 -13.60 41.99
N LEU A 6 -29.54 -13.58 41.02
CA LEU A 6 -29.53 -14.26 39.71
C LEU A 6 -30.74 -13.79 38.85
N TYR A 7 -30.52 -13.76 37.53
CA TYR A 7 -31.37 -14.17 36.40
C TYR A 7 -32.73 -13.51 36.08
N GLY A 8 -32.83 -13.10 34.81
CA GLY A 8 -33.98 -13.45 33.97
C GLY A 8 -34.56 -12.34 33.10
N GLY A 9 -34.20 -12.31 31.81
CA GLY A 9 -35.02 -11.67 30.78
C GLY A 9 -34.38 -10.48 30.05
N GLN A 10 -33.39 -10.74 29.17
CA GLN A 10 -33.11 -9.81 28.08
C GLN A 10 -33.76 -10.32 26.80
N HIS A 11 -34.66 -9.49 26.27
CA HIS A 11 -35.20 -9.58 24.93
C HIS A 11 -34.06 -9.70 23.90
N LEU A 12 -33.93 -10.87 23.28
CA LEU A 12 -33.20 -11.04 22.03
C LEU A 12 -33.98 -10.34 20.92
N THR A 13 -33.64 -9.09 20.63
CA THR A 13 -34.00 -8.45 19.36
C THR A 13 -32.83 -8.66 18.40
N LEU A 14 -32.95 -9.70 17.58
CA LEU A 14 -32.08 -9.93 16.42
C LEU A 14 -32.30 -8.76 15.44
N THR A 15 -31.36 -7.83 15.39
CA THR A 15 -31.28 -6.82 14.32
C THR A 15 -30.48 -7.38 13.14
N PRO A 16 -30.91 -7.16 11.88
CA PRO A 16 -30.18 -7.66 10.72
C PRO A 16 -28.82 -6.97 10.62
N LYS A 17 -27.77 -7.75 10.32
CA LYS A 17 -26.43 -7.26 9.94
C LYS A 17 -26.54 -6.25 8.78
N GLY A 18 -26.57 -4.96 9.12
CA GLY A 18 -26.30 -3.87 8.19
C GLY A 18 -24.79 -3.68 8.10
N LEU A 19 -24.20 -3.92 6.92
CA LEU A 19 -22.83 -3.52 6.63
C LEU A 19 -22.73 -1.99 6.77
N GLY A 20 -22.02 -1.53 7.78
CA GLY A 20 -21.69 -0.12 7.97
C GLY A 20 -20.60 0.29 6.98
N PHE A 21 -20.98 1.05 5.96
CA PHE A 21 -20.07 1.96 5.27
C PHE A 21 -20.15 3.31 6.00
N ASN A 22 -19.03 3.79 6.53
CA ASN A 22 -18.98 5.10 7.17
C ASN A 22 -18.44 6.12 6.16
N GLY A 23 -18.88 7.38 6.22
CA GLY A 23 -18.52 8.41 5.24
C GLY A 23 -17.00 8.68 5.09
N SER A 24 -16.20 8.22 6.05
CA SER A 24 -14.74 8.19 6.01
C SER A 24 -14.17 7.31 4.91
N ASP A 25 -14.84 6.22 4.56
CA ASP A 25 -14.36 5.23 3.59
C ASP A 25 -14.44 5.78 2.15
N LEU A 26 -15.44 6.63 1.88
CA LEU A 26 -15.59 7.34 0.62
C LEU A 26 -14.53 8.45 0.48
N HIS A 27 -14.23 9.17 1.57
CA HIS A 27 -13.22 10.22 1.58
C HIS A 27 -11.79 9.65 1.40
N ALA A 28 -11.49 8.47 1.97
CA ALA A 28 -10.22 7.76 1.76
C ALA A 28 -10.05 7.27 0.31
N CYS A 29 -11.12 6.75 -0.31
CA CYS A 29 -11.15 6.39 -1.72
C CYS A 29 -10.88 7.59 -2.67
N LEU A 30 -11.36 8.77 -2.30
CA LEU A 30 -11.29 9.98 -3.12
C LEU A 30 -9.97 10.76 -2.98
N TYR A 31 -9.29 10.68 -1.82
CA TYR A 31 -8.06 11.44 -1.56
C TYR A 31 -6.75 10.69 -1.82
N GLN A 32 -6.75 9.34 -1.77
CA GLN A 32 -5.50 8.56 -1.82
C GLN A 32 -5.48 7.44 -2.88
N GLY A 33 -6.45 7.40 -3.79
CA GLY A 33 -6.44 6.45 -4.91
C GLY A 33 -6.71 5.01 -4.48
N GLN A 34 -7.95 4.57 -4.70
CA GLN A 34 -8.36 3.19 -5.05
C GLN A 34 -8.00 1.96 -4.15
N LEU A 35 -7.12 2.04 -3.15
CA LEU A 35 -6.65 0.87 -2.36
C LEU A 35 -7.08 0.85 -0.87
N HIS A 36 -7.90 1.80 -0.41
CA HIS A 36 -7.96 2.17 1.02
C HIS A 36 -9.18 1.71 1.81
N SER A 37 -9.83 0.60 1.44
CA SER A 37 -10.73 -0.05 2.42
C SER A 37 -9.89 -0.84 3.43
N LEU A 38 -10.32 -0.88 4.70
CA LEU A 38 -9.63 -1.66 5.74
C LEU A 38 -9.46 -3.13 5.31
N ASP A 39 -10.47 -3.68 4.63
CA ASP A 39 -10.46 -5.03 4.07
C ASP A 39 -9.38 -5.21 3.01
N MET A 40 -9.23 -4.26 2.08
CA MET A 40 -8.19 -4.35 1.04
C MET A 40 -6.79 -4.18 1.63
N ARG A 41 -6.62 -3.28 2.62
CA ARG A 41 -5.35 -3.16 3.35
C ARG A 41 -4.98 -4.47 4.03
N ASP A 42 -5.90 -5.05 4.79
CA ASP A 42 -5.64 -6.28 5.54
C ASP A 42 -5.37 -7.46 4.58
N ASP A 43 -6.09 -7.54 3.45
CA ASP A 43 -5.84 -8.53 2.39
C ASP A 43 -4.48 -8.34 1.69
N ALA A 44 -4.07 -7.08 1.49
CA ALA A 44 -2.78 -6.72 0.93
C ALA A 44 -1.60 -7.05 1.86
N LEU A 45 -1.82 -7.00 3.18
CA LEU A 45 -0.79 -7.29 4.18
C LEU A 45 -0.64 -8.78 4.47
N GLU A 46 -1.61 -9.63 4.11
CA GLU A 46 -1.53 -11.08 4.35
C GLU A 46 -0.20 -11.70 3.86
N PRO A 47 0.29 -11.43 2.63
CA PRO A 47 1.55 -12.00 2.15
C PRO A 47 2.79 -11.49 2.91
N ALA A 48 2.69 -10.36 3.62
CA ALA A 48 3.78 -9.82 4.43
C ALA A 48 4.11 -10.72 5.64
N ASP A 49 3.24 -11.68 5.97
CA ASP A 49 3.56 -12.76 6.92
C ASP A 49 3.97 -12.22 8.31
N LEU A 50 3.14 -11.29 8.80
CA LEU A 50 3.28 -10.61 10.08
C LEU A 50 2.76 -11.52 11.20
N ASN A 51 3.49 -12.58 11.54
CA ASN A 51 2.98 -13.62 12.46
C ASN A 51 3.60 -13.58 13.86
N ASN A 52 4.55 -12.68 14.11
CA ASN A 52 5.26 -12.59 15.38
C ASN A 52 5.27 -11.15 15.90
N ARG A 53 4.75 -10.98 17.13
CA ARG A 53 4.63 -9.68 17.80
C ARG A 53 5.97 -8.97 18.03
N ASP A 54 7.04 -9.74 18.16
CA ASP A 54 8.40 -9.24 18.44
C ASP A 54 9.20 -8.93 17.16
N SER A 55 8.61 -9.10 15.97
CA SER A 55 9.29 -8.81 14.71
C SER A 55 9.59 -7.31 14.57
N ILE A 56 10.79 -6.97 14.11
CA ILE A 56 11.13 -5.61 13.73
C ILE A 56 10.59 -5.35 12.32
N VAL A 57 9.71 -4.35 12.20
CA VAL A 57 9.06 -4.01 10.92
C VAL A 57 9.36 -2.57 10.54
N VAL A 58 9.74 -2.36 9.29
CA VAL A 58 9.86 -1.03 8.69
C VAL A 58 8.75 -0.82 7.66
N ASP A 59 7.95 0.22 7.85
CA ASP A 59 6.91 0.69 6.94
C ASP A 59 7.43 1.92 6.18
N VAL A 60 7.91 1.71 4.96
CA VAL A 60 8.59 2.71 4.13
C VAL A 60 7.60 3.36 3.16
N GLY A 61 7.57 4.69 3.15
CA GLY A 61 6.46 5.44 2.56
C GLY A 61 5.17 5.31 3.36
N GLY A 62 5.27 5.15 4.68
CA GLY A 62 4.10 4.87 5.52
C GLY A 62 3.13 6.06 5.62
N GLY A 63 3.53 7.26 5.20
CA GLY A 63 2.69 8.44 5.07
C GLY A 63 1.90 8.76 6.34
N THR A 64 0.57 8.78 6.23
CA THR A 64 -0.31 9.04 7.37
C THR A 64 -0.47 7.83 8.32
N GLY A 65 0.19 6.70 8.04
CA GLY A 65 0.16 5.47 8.84
C GLY A 65 -1.05 4.57 8.57
N PHE A 66 -1.70 4.67 7.42
CA PHE A 66 -2.88 3.84 7.11
C PHE A 66 -2.53 2.35 7.06
N THR A 67 -1.44 2.00 6.38
CA THR A 67 -0.89 0.64 6.30
C THR A 67 -0.38 0.18 7.66
N THR A 68 0.35 1.06 8.38
CA THR A 68 0.86 0.80 9.73
C THR A 68 -0.25 0.39 10.71
N LEU A 69 -1.45 0.97 10.61
CA LEU A 69 -2.61 0.56 11.42
C LEU A 69 -3.00 -0.92 11.23
N GLY A 70 -2.71 -1.51 10.06
CA GLY A 70 -2.86 -2.94 9.82
C GLY A 70 -1.71 -3.74 10.43
N ILE A 71 -0.47 -3.24 10.29
CA ILE A 71 0.75 -3.88 10.83
C ILE A 71 0.67 -4.04 12.36
N VAL A 72 0.31 -2.98 13.09
CA VAL A 72 0.29 -2.97 14.56
C VAL A 72 -0.80 -3.86 15.18
N LYS A 73 -1.70 -4.43 14.37
CA LYS A 73 -2.62 -5.48 14.84
C LYS A 73 -1.88 -6.79 15.14
N HIS A 74 -0.79 -7.02 14.44
CA HIS A 74 -0.04 -8.27 14.46
C HIS A 74 1.34 -8.13 15.11
N VAL A 75 1.92 -6.92 15.08
CA VAL A 75 3.23 -6.59 15.64
C VAL A 75 3.08 -5.55 16.73
N ASP A 76 3.87 -5.64 17.81
CA ASP A 76 3.88 -4.60 18.84
C ASP A 76 4.33 -3.25 18.23
N ALA A 77 3.57 -2.19 18.47
CA ALA A 77 3.82 -0.87 17.86
C ALA A 77 5.24 -0.34 18.13
N LYS A 78 5.82 -0.58 19.31
CA LYS A 78 7.22 -0.25 19.65
C LYS A 78 8.28 -0.85 18.71
N ASN A 79 7.95 -1.95 18.01
CA ASN A 79 8.82 -2.64 17.07
C ASN A 79 8.60 -2.20 15.61
N VAL A 80 7.67 -1.29 15.37
CA VAL A 80 7.33 -0.77 14.04
C VAL A 80 7.94 0.61 13.86
N THR A 81 8.65 0.79 12.75
CA THR A 81 9.17 2.09 12.32
C THR A 81 8.46 2.56 11.05
N ILE A 82 7.84 3.73 11.10
CA ILE A 82 7.27 4.42 9.95
C ILE A 82 8.33 5.37 9.40
N LEU A 83 8.64 5.25 8.10
CA LEU A 83 9.55 6.16 7.40
C LEU A 83 8.83 6.80 6.21
N ASP A 84 8.91 8.12 6.08
CA ASP A 84 8.35 8.86 4.93
C ASP A 84 9.11 10.17 4.70
N GLN A 85 9.20 10.64 3.46
CA GLN A 85 9.82 11.94 3.13
C GLN A 85 8.92 13.15 3.46
N SER A 86 7.63 12.93 3.74
CA SER A 86 6.62 13.99 3.89
C SER A 86 6.34 14.29 5.37
N PRO A 87 6.95 15.32 5.98
CA PRO A 87 6.76 15.62 7.40
C PRO A 87 5.30 15.92 7.77
N HIS A 88 4.54 16.50 6.83
CA HIS A 88 3.11 16.78 7.03
C HIS A 88 2.24 15.52 7.08
N GLN A 89 2.65 14.42 6.43
CA GLN A 89 1.96 13.14 6.54
C GLN A 89 2.32 12.43 7.84
N LEU A 90 3.60 12.45 8.20
CA LEU A 90 4.10 11.90 9.47
C LEU A 90 3.45 12.57 10.69
N ALA A 91 3.15 13.87 10.62
CA ALA A 91 2.39 14.57 11.66
C ALA A 91 1.01 13.92 11.90
N LYS A 92 0.29 13.56 10.83
CA LYS A 92 -1.01 12.86 10.92
C LYS A 92 -0.87 11.44 11.47
N ALA A 93 0.25 10.75 11.20
CA ALA A 93 0.52 9.45 11.79
C ALA A 93 0.72 9.55 13.31
N LYS A 94 1.44 10.59 13.78
CA LYS A 94 1.69 10.86 15.21
C LYS A 94 0.43 11.11 16.02
N GLU A 95 -0.62 11.64 15.39
CA GLU A 95 -1.91 11.92 16.05
C GLU A 95 -2.73 10.64 16.35
N LYS A 96 -2.39 9.50 15.75
CA LYS A 96 -3.15 8.26 15.89
C LYS A 96 -2.72 7.48 17.13
N GLU A 97 -3.64 7.31 18.09
CA GLU A 97 -3.42 6.55 19.33
C GLU A 97 -2.74 5.17 19.11
N PRO A 98 -3.16 4.32 18.14
CA PRO A 98 -2.53 3.01 17.95
C PRO A 98 -1.08 3.06 17.45
N LEU A 99 -0.62 4.21 16.94
CA LEU A 99 0.71 4.39 16.37
C LEU A 99 1.66 5.15 17.30
N LYS A 100 1.22 5.55 18.50
CA LYS A 100 2.02 6.38 19.42
C LYS A 100 3.36 5.78 19.81
N GLU A 101 3.43 4.45 19.92
CA GLU A 101 4.66 3.75 20.26
C GLU A 101 5.53 3.44 19.03
N CYS A 102 5.01 3.62 17.81
CA CYS A 102 5.81 3.45 16.60
C CYS A 102 6.91 4.50 16.54
N LYS A 103 8.10 4.10 16.10
CA LYS A 103 9.14 5.04 15.75
C LYS A 103 8.74 5.71 14.43
N ILE A 104 8.85 7.04 14.35
CA ILE A 104 8.52 7.80 13.14
C ILE A 104 9.74 8.59 12.71
N ILE A 105 10.20 8.35 11.48
CA ILE A 105 11.43 8.90 10.92
C ILE A 105 11.10 9.61 9.60
N GLU A 106 11.65 10.81 9.41
CA GLU A 106 11.70 11.44 8.10
C GLU A 106 12.91 10.91 7.33
N GLY A 107 12.70 10.40 6.12
CA GLY A 107 13.79 9.81 5.34
C GLY A 107 13.37 9.42 3.93
N ASP A 108 14.37 9.04 3.13
CA ASP A 108 14.21 8.60 1.75
C ASP A 108 14.14 7.06 1.69
N ALA A 109 13.23 6.53 0.88
CA ALA A 109 13.12 5.09 0.63
C ALA A 109 14.32 4.54 -0.14
N GLU A 110 15.03 5.39 -0.88
CA GLU A 110 16.21 5.05 -1.67
C GLU A 110 17.54 5.16 -0.91
N ASP A 111 17.51 5.65 0.33
CA ASP A 111 18.66 5.76 1.24
C ASP A 111 18.19 5.61 2.70
N LEU A 112 17.98 4.35 3.12
CA LEU A 112 17.34 4.08 4.40
C LEU A 112 18.33 4.26 5.56
N PRO A 113 17.95 4.98 6.63
CA PRO A 113 18.79 5.24 7.81
C PRO A 113 18.82 4.03 8.78
N PHE A 114 18.94 2.82 8.23
CA PHE A 114 19.05 1.58 8.97
C PHE A 114 20.32 0.84 8.58
N GLU A 115 20.87 0.09 9.52
CA GLU A 115 21.99 -0.80 9.25
C GLU A 115 21.57 -1.97 8.35
N THR A 116 22.55 -2.60 7.72
CA THR A 116 22.33 -3.85 6.98
C THR A 116 21.82 -4.93 7.93
N ASP A 117 20.88 -5.76 7.49
CA ASP A 117 20.28 -6.85 8.30
C ASP A 117 19.61 -6.37 9.61
N TYR A 118 18.88 -5.27 9.53
CA TYR A 118 18.18 -4.64 10.66
C TYR A 118 16.77 -5.21 10.93
N ALA A 119 15.93 -5.33 9.89
CA ALA A 119 14.50 -5.61 10.00
C ALA A 119 14.13 -7.06 9.64
N ASP A 120 13.09 -7.60 10.27
CA ASP A 120 12.52 -8.90 9.93
C ASP A 120 11.50 -8.80 8.77
N ARG A 121 10.84 -7.65 8.67
CA ARG A 121 9.86 -7.34 7.61
C ARG A 121 10.04 -5.92 7.09
N TYR A 122 9.87 -5.80 5.78
CA TYR A 122 9.81 -4.54 5.05
C TYR A 122 8.45 -4.45 4.40
N VAL A 123 7.72 -3.37 4.67
CA VAL A 123 6.42 -3.09 4.04
C VAL A 123 6.50 -1.72 3.38
N SER A 124 5.97 -1.59 2.17
CA SER A 124 5.78 -0.29 1.52
C SER A 124 4.50 -0.35 0.70
N ALA A 125 3.61 0.63 0.87
CA ALA A 125 2.30 0.62 0.26
C ALA A 125 1.93 1.97 -0.37
N GLY A 126 1.70 1.98 -1.68
CA GLY A 126 1.34 3.18 -2.44
C GLY A 126 2.40 4.28 -2.37
N SER A 127 3.67 3.88 -2.41
CA SER A 127 4.84 4.77 -2.27
C SER A 127 5.82 4.63 -3.43
N ILE A 128 6.05 3.41 -3.90
CA ILE A 128 7.06 3.10 -4.94
C ILE A 128 6.81 3.81 -6.26
N GLU A 129 5.56 4.14 -6.58
CA GLU A 129 5.21 4.92 -7.76
C GLU A 129 5.71 6.38 -7.73
N TYR A 130 6.17 6.85 -6.57
CA TYR A 130 6.74 8.18 -6.37
C TYR A 130 8.27 8.16 -6.24
N TRP A 131 8.92 7.00 -6.25
CA TRP A 131 10.37 6.90 -6.13
C TRP A 131 11.04 7.24 -7.47
N PRO A 132 11.99 8.20 -7.51
CA PRO A 132 12.79 8.45 -8.69
C PRO A 132 13.47 7.22 -9.30
N ASP A 133 13.99 6.32 -8.45
CA ASP A 133 14.63 5.06 -8.82
C ASP A 133 14.04 3.90 -7.99
N PRO A 134 12.93 3.29 -8.43
CA PRO A 134 12.30 2.17 -7.73
C PRO A 134 13.25 1.00 -7.47
N GLN A 135 14.16 0.73 -8.41
CA GLN A 135 15.13 -0.35 -8.28
C GLN A 135 16.10 -0.11 -7.12
N ARG A 136 16.49 1.13 -6.87
CA ARG A 136 17.32 1.52 -5.72
C ARG A 136 16.58 1.35 -4.39
N GLY A 137 15.32 1.76 -4.31
CA GLY A 137 14.51 1.54 -3.12
C GLY A 137 14.33 0.05 -2.79
N ILE A 138 14.16 -0.80 -3.81
CA ILE A 138 14.08 -2.26 -3.63
C ILE A 138 15.45 -2.85 -3.24
N LYS A 139 16.56 -2.28 -3.74
CA LYS A 139 17.91 -2.62 -3.26
C LYS A 139 18.06 -2.32 -1.77
N GLU A 140 17.61 -1.15 -1.32
CA GLU A 140 17.63 -0.78 0.10
C GLU A 140 16.75 -1.69 0.95
N ALA A 141 15.55 -2.06 0.46
CA ALA A 141 14.71 -3.06 1.12
C ALA A 141 15.45 -4.39 1.33
N TYR A 142 16.23 -4.85 0.34
CA TYR A 142 17.06 -6.03 0.48
C TYR A 142 18.15 -5.84 1.54
N ARG A 143 18.88 -4.72 1.49
CA ARG A 143 19.99 -4.44 2.42
C ARG A 143 19.52 -4.44 3.88
N VAL A 144 18.42 -3.77 4.18
CA VAL A 144 17.94 -3.60 5.56
C VAL A 144 17.26 -4.85 6.13
N LEU A 145 16.75 -5.76 5.30
CA LEU A 145 16.16 -7.01 5.78
C LEU A 145 17.24 -7.96 6.30
N LYS A 146 16.95 -8.71 7.36
CA LYS A 146 17.78 -9.85 7.81
C LYS A 146 17.69 -11.01 6.83
N MET A 147 18.62 -11.97 6.92
CA MET A 147 18.48 -13.27 6.25
C MET A 147 17.17 -13.95 6.64
N GLY A 148 16.39 -14.40 5.65
CA GLY A 148 15.04 -14.94 5.83
C GLY A 148 13.96 -13.86 6.05
N GLY A 149 14.34 -12.59 6.12
CA GLY A 149 13.42 -11.46 6.15
C GLY A 149 12.64 -11.35 4.84
N LYS A 150 11.43 -10.78 4.93
CA LYS A 150 10.49 -10.70 3.82
C LYS A 150 10.13 -9.25 3.51
N ALA A 151 10.24 -8.88 2.24
CA ALA A 151 9.73 -7.62 1.71
C ALA A 151 8.30 -7.82 1.18
N CYS A 152 7.44 -6.82 1.40
CA CYS A 152 6.08 -6.75 0.87
C CYS A 152 5.83 -5.35 0.31
N LEU A 153 5.65 -5.27 -1.00
CA LEU A 153 5.39 -4.05 -1.76
C LEU A 153 3.96 -4.07 -2.25
N ILE A 154 3.17 -3.10 -1.83
CA ILE A 154 1.78 -2.94 -2.23
C ILE A 154 1.70 -1.75 -3.17
N GLY A 155 1.29 -1.99 -4.40
CA GLY A 155 1.27 -0.96 -5.44
C GLY A 155 0.06 -1.11 -6.35
N PRO A 156 -0.21 -0.07 -7.17
CA PRO A 156 -1.25 -0.15 -8.16
C PRO A 156 -0.84 -1.08 -9.30
N VAL A 157 -1.83 -1.73 -9.93
CA VAL A 157 -1.61 -2.59 -11.11
C VAL A 157 -1.98 -1.82 -12.36
N TYR A 158 -1.16 -1.97 -13.39
CA TYR A 158 -1.43 -1.38 -14.70
C TYR A 158 -2.80 -1.85 -15.26
N PRO A 159 -3.71 -0.93 -15.61
CA PRO A 159 -5.07 -1.29 -15.99
C PRO A 159 -5.13 -2.03 -17.34
N THR A 160 -6.12 -2.90 -17.52
CA THR A 160 -6.24 -3.69 -18.78
C THR A 160 -7.17 -3.05 -19.82
N PHE A 161 -8.06 -2.13 -19.41
CA PHE A 161 -8.97 -1.44 -20.32
C PHE A 161 -8.27 -0.31 -21.09
N TRP A 162 -8.53 -0.19 -22.40
CA TRP A 162 -7.76 0.70 -23.29
C TRP A 162 -7.82 2.18 -22.88
N LEU A 163 -8.97 2.68 -22.41
CA LEU A 163 -9.10 4.08 -21.98
C LEU A 163 -8.38 4.33 -20.65
N SER A 164 -8.45 3.37 -19.74
CA SER A 164 -7.70 3.41 -18.48
C SER A 164 -6.19 3.32 -18.72
N ARG A 165 -5.74 2.52 -19.69
CA ARG A 165 -4.32 2.48 -20.11
C ARG A 165 -3.83 3.83 -20.61
N PHE A 166 -4.62 4.46 -21.48
CA PHE A 166 -4.31 5.78 -21.99
C PHE A 166 -4.07 6.80 -20.86
N PHE A 167 -4.95 6.85 -19.86
CA PHE A 167 -4.75 7.75 -18.70
C PHE A 167 -3.62 7.30 -17.75
N ALA A 168 -3.40 5.99 -17.57
CA ALA A 168 -2.28 5.48 -16.77
C ALA A 168 -0.92 5.82 -17.39
N ASP A 169 -0.77 5.62 -18.71
CA ASP A 169 0.44 5.93 -19.48
C ASP A 169 0.76 7.42 -19.43
N MET A 170 -0.28 8.27 -19.46
CA MET A 170 -0.11 9.71 -19.31
C MET A 170 0.41 10.13 -17.94
N TRP A 171 0.18 9.31 -16.91
CA TRP A 171 0.57 9.62 -15.53
C TRP A 171 1.85 8.92 -15.08
N MET A 172 2.34 7.90 -15.81
CA MET A 172 3.55 7.11 -15.49
C MET A 172 3.56 6.50 -14.07
N LEU A 173 2.42 6.48 -13.37
CA LEU A 173 2.30 6.09 -11.95
C LEU A 173 1.95 4.60 -11.77
N PHE A 174 1.91 3.82 -12.84
CA PHE A 174 1.45 2.43 -12.81
C PHE A 174 2.51 1.49 -13.38
N PRO A 175 3.46 1.02 -12.56
CA PRO A 175 4.36 -0.04 -12.97
C PRO A 175 3.58 -1.28 -13.39
N LYS A 176 4.11 -2.01 -14.36
CA LYS A 176 3.56 -3.31 -14.74
C LYS A 176 3.90 -4.35 -13.68
N GLU A 177 3.09 -5.40 -13.59
CA GLU A 177 3.34 -6.53 -12.68
C GLU A 177 4.74 -7.12 -12.91
N GLU A 178 5.19 -7.18 -14.17
CA GLU A 178 6.50 -7.69 -14.53
C GLU A 178 7.64 -6.81 -14.02
N GLU A 179 7.47 -5.49 -13.95
CA GLU A 179 8.49 -4.57 -13.45
C GLU A 179 8.75 -4.77 -11.95
N TYR A 180 7.70 -4.99 -11.16
CA TYR A 180 7.85 -5.31 -9.74
C TYR A 180 8.66 -6.60 -9.55
N MET A 181 8.32 -7.65 -10.31
CA MET A 181 9.02 -8.94 -10.24
C MET A 181 10.51 -8.75 -10.60
N GLU A 182 10.77 -8.05 -11.70
CA GLU A 182 12.14 -7.76 -12.13
C GLU A 182 12.94 -6.99 -11.09
N TRP A 183 12.34 -5.99 -10.41
CA TRP A 183 13.04 -5.23 -9.37
C TRP A 183 13.47 -6.11 -8.20
N PHE A 184 12.59 -6.99 -7.74
CA PHE A 184 12.89 -7.94 -6.66
C PHE A 184 13.97 -8.94 -7.07
N GLU A 185 13.84 -9.54 -8.26
CA GLU A 185 14.79 -10.52 -8.78
C GLU A 185 16.18 -9.92 -8.98
N LYS A 186 16.27 -8.73 -9.58
CA LYS A 186 17.54 -7.99 -9.77
C LYS A 186 18.18 -7.64 -8.44
N ALA A 187 17.38 -7.24 -7.43
CA ALA A 187 17.88 -6.98 -6.09
C ALA A 187 18.32 -8.26 -5.34
N GLY A 188 18.04 -9.45 -5.86
CA GLY A 188 18.51 -10.72 -5.31
C GLY A 188 17.52 -11.43 -4.39
N PHE A 189 16.27 -10.97 -4.31
CA PHE A 189 15.21 -11.68 -3.59
C PHE A 189 14.93 -13.05 -4.23
N LYS A 190 14.44 -13.98 -3.41
CA LYS A 190 13.96 -15.30 -3.82
C LYS A 190 12.51 -15.47 -3.42
N ASP A 191 11.87 -16.50 -3.97
CA ASP A 191 10.45 -16.82 -3.73
C ASP A 191 9.57 -15.58 -3.97
N VAL A 192 9.80 -14.93 -5.12
CA VAL A 192 9.07 -13.72 -5.47
C VAL A 192 7.66 -14.10 -5.89
N GLU A 193 6.66 -13.56 -5.20
CA GLU A 193 5.26 -13.87 -5.39
C GLU A 193 4.44 -12.60 -5.60
N ILE A 194 3.38 -12.71 -6.40
CA ILE A 194 2.42 -11.63 -6.61
C ILE A 194 1.01 -12.06 -6.25
N LYS A 195 0.41 -11.35 -5.30
CA LYS A 195 -1.00 -11.45 -4.94
C LYS A 195 -1.74 -10.23 -5.48
N ARG A 196 -2.75 -10.44 -6.31
CA ARG A 196 -3.61 -9.35 -6.79
C ARG A 196 -4.67 -9.01 -5.75
N ILE A 197 -4.91 -7.73 -5.54
CA ILE A 197 -5.83 -7.20 -4.53
C ILE A 197 -6.99 -6.51 -5.24
N GLY A 198 -8.20 -6.78 -4.77
CA GLY A 198 -9.41 -6.15 -5.28
C GLY A 198 -10.52 -6.19 -4.24
N PRO A 199 -11.54 -5.33 -4.39
CA PRO A 199 -12.66 -5.32 -3.46
C PRO A 199 -13.42 -6.65 -3.52
N LYS A 200 -13.86 -7.16 -2.36
CA LYS A 200 -14.55 -8.46 -2.23
C LYS A 200 -15.83 -8.58 -3.08
N TRP A 201 -16.47 -7.46 -3.41
CA TRP A 201 -17.66 -7.41 -4.26
C TRP A 201 -17.35 -7.55 -5.76
N TYR A 202 -16.10 -7.30 -6.17
CA TYR A 202 -15.69 -7.39 -7.57
C TYR A 202 -15.19 -8.80 -7.91
N ARG A 203 -16.06 -9.60 -8.53
CA ARG A 203 -15.75 -10.95 -9.02
C ARG A 203 -15.44 -10.90 -10.52
N GLY A 204 -14.16 -10.75 -10.87
CA GLY A 204 -13.74 -10.73 -12.27
C GLY A 204 -12.31 -10.25 -12.46
N VAL A 205 -11.34 -11.00 -11.97
CA VAL A 205 -9.91 -10.69 -12.17
C VAL A 205 -9.65 -10.60 -13.68
N ARG A 206 -9.27 -9.40 -14.15
CA ARG A 206 -8.94 -9.00 -15.55
C ARG A 206 -10.06 -8.77 -16.56
N ARG A 207 -11.30 -9.26 -16.39
CA ARG A 207 -12.28 -9.26 -17.51
C ARG A 207 -12.91 -7.88 -17.81
N HIS A 208 -13.00 -6.99 -16.82
CA HIS A 208 -13.61 -5.66 -16.98
C HIS A 208 -12.69 -4.48 -16.63
N GLY A 209 -11.38 -4.70 -16.55
CA GLY A 209 -10.43 -3.57 -16.60
C GLY A 209 -9.93 -2.97 -15.29
N LEU A 210 -10.54 -3.28 -14.14
CA LEU A 210 -10.12 -2.74 -12.83
C LEU A 210 -9.55 -3.83 -11.94
N ILE A 211 -8.24 -4.05 -12.04
CA ILE A 211 -7.48 -4.60 -10.91
C ILE A 211 -6.99 -3.38 -10.13
N MET A 212 -7.29 -3.34 -8.83
CA MET A 212 -7.10 -2.13 -8.01
C MET A 212 -5.70 -2.05 -7.38
N GLY A 213 -5.01 -3.18 -7.24
CA GLY A 213 -3.61 -3.23 -6.81
C GLY A 213 -3.05 -4.64 -6.73
N CYS A 214 -1.78 -4.75 -6.35
CA CYS A 214 -1.11 -6.00 -6.07
C CYS A 214 -0.18 -5.84 -4.86
N SER A 215 0.03 -6.95 -4.16
CA SER A 215 1.11 -7.15 -3.20
C SER A 215 2.16 -8.02 -3.87
N VAL A 216 3.41 -7.57 -3.89
CA VAL A 216 4.57 -8.32 -4.37
C VAL A 216 5.47 -8.59 -3.19
N THR A 217 5.84 -9.84 -2.99
CA THR A 217 6.69 -10.27 -1.89
C THR A 217 7.96 -10.93 -2.38
N GLY A 218 8.99 -10.94 -1.54
CA GLY A 218 10.21 -11.69 -1.78
C GLY A 218 11.00 -11.88 -0.49
N VAL A 219 11.72 -12.98 -0.40
CA VAL A 219 12.50 -13.38 0.77
C VAL A 219 13.98 -13.13 0.52
N LYS A 220 14.67 -12.53 1.48
CA LYS A 220 16.12 -12.34 1.43
C LYS A 220 16.84 -13.66 1.73
N PRO A 221 17.55 -14.28 0.76
CA PRO A 221 18.15 -15.60 0.97
C PRO A 221 19.43 -15.56 1.81
N THR A 222 20.17 -14.44 1.79
CA THR A 222 21.52 -14.32 2.37
C THR A 222 21.67 -12.96 3.03
N SER A 223 22.40 -12.90 4.15
CA SER A 223 22.78 -11.65 4.85
C SER A 223 23.70 -10.77 3.98
N GLY A 224 23.72 -9.46 4.27
CA GLY A 224 24.56 -8.47 3.58
C GLY A 224 23.82 -7.57 2.59
N ASP A 225 24.59 -6.86 1.76
CA ASP A 225 24.03 -6.00 0.70
C ASP A 225 23.52 -6.84 -0.49
N SER A 226 22.65 -6.23 -1.29
CA SER A 226 22.18 -6.81 -2.54
C SER A 226 23.34 -7.08 -3.50
N PRO A 227 23.29 -8.19 -4.27
CA PRO A 227 24.25 -8.43 -5.36
C PRO A 227 24.16 -7.38 -6.49
N LEU A 228 23.09 -6.58 -6.51
CA LEU A 228 22.87 -5.54 -7.51
C LEU A 228 23.82 -4.36 -7.28
N GLN A 229 24.61 -4.07 -8.32
CA GLN A 229 25.44 -2.87 -8.36
C GLN A 229 24.73 -1.78 -9.16
N LEU A 230 24.44 -0.67 -8.49
CA LEU A 230 23.87 0.53 -9.09
C LEU A 230 24.91 1.64 -9.04
N GLY A 231 24.88 2.56 -10.02
CA GLY A 231 25.68 3.77 -9.99
C GLY A 231 25.28 4.73 -8.85
N PRO A 232 25.98 5.87 -8.71
CA PRO A 232 25.57 6.90 -7.76
C PRO A 232 24.15 7.37 -8.07
N LYS A 233 23.39 7.77 -7.04
CA LYS A 233 22.08 8.39 -7.21
C LYS A 233 22.26 9.68 -8.00
N VAL A 234 21.55 9.81 -9.12
CA VAL A 234 21.56 11.03 -9.95
C VAL A 234 20.23 11.72 -9.73
N GLU A 235 20.23 12.80 -8.96
CA GLU A 235 19.03 13.63 -8.77
C GLU A 235 19.04 14.75 -9.82
N ASP A 236 18.16 14.63 -10.82
CA ASP A 236 17.97 15.63 -11.87
C ASP A 236 17.13 16.83 -11.35
N ILE A 237 17.64 17.56 -10.36
CA ILE A 237 16.90 18.69 -9.73
C ILE A 237 17.03 19.99 -10.56
N GLU A 238 18.06 20.10 -11.41
CA GLU A 238 18.43 21.37 -12.05
C GLU A 238 17.72 21.68 -13.38
N LYS A 239 16.89 20.78 -13.92
CA LYS A 239 16.23 21.05 -15.21
C LYS A 239 15.06 22.01 -15.00
N PRO A 240 15.11 23.25 -15.54
CA PRO A 240 13.99 24.18 -15.42
C PRO A 240 12.76 23.58 -16.11
N VAL A 241 11.68 23.40 -15.35
CA VAL A 241 10.39 22.96 -15.89
C VAL A 241 9.77 24.11 -16.68
N ASN A 242 9.55 23.88 -17.98
CA ASN A 242 8.87 24.84 -18.83
C ASN A 242 7.43 25.08 -18.29
N PRO A 243 7.05 26.33 -17.96
CA PRO A 243 5.74 26.63 -17.36
C PRO A 243 4.53 26.17 -18.20
N PHE A 244 4.65 26.21 -19.54
CA PHE A 244 3.60 25.73 -20.43
C PHE A 244 3.47 24.20 -20.37
N VAL A 245 4.61 23.49 -20.35
CA VAL A 245 4.64 22.03 -20.20
C VAL A 245 4.09 21.62 -18.83
N PHE A 246 4.45 22.36 -17.77
CA PHE A 246 3.89 22.15 -16.44
C PHE A 246 2.38 22.34 -16.42
N PHE A 247 1.87 23.44 -16.98
CA PHE A 247 0.43 23.72 -17.03
C PHE A 247 -0.35 22.67 -17.83
N LEU A 248 0.19 22.23 -18.98
CA LEU A 248 -0.41 21.16 -19.77
C LEU A 248 -0.42 19.84 -18.99
N ARG A 249 0.70 19.47 -18.34
CA ARG A 249 0.78 18.27 -17.47
C ARG A 249 -0.20 18.34 -16.31
N PHE A 250 -0.37 19.53 -15.70
CA PHE A 250 -1.35 19.75 -14.63
C PHE A 250 -2.79 19.55 -15.10
N LEU A 251 -3.18 20.14 -16.24
CA LEU A 251 -4.52 19.94 -16.82
C LEU A 251 -4.79 18.47 -17.15
N LEU A 252 -3.81 17.81 -17.78
CA LEU A 252 -3.91 16.39 -18.13
C LEU A 252 -4.03 15.52 -16.87
N GLY A 253 -3.20 15.78 -15.85
CA GLY A 253 -3.27 15.08 -14.56
C GLY A 253 -4.61 15.29 -13.84
N ALA A 254 -5.15 16.51 -13.86
CA ALA A 254 -6.46 16.79 -13.29
C ALA A 254 -7.58 16.02 -14.01
N THR A 255 -7.56 15.96 -15.35
CA THR A 255 -8.54 15.18 -16.12
C THR A 255 -8.43 13.67 -15.87
N ALA A 256 -7.22 13.13 -15.77
CA ALA A 256 -6.99 11.72 -15.43
C ALA A 256 -7.50 11.42 -14.01
N GLY A 257 -7.19 12.27 -13.03
CA GLY A 257 -7.67 12.13 -11.66
C GLY A 257 -9.20 12.08 -11.57
N VAL A 258 -9.91 12.97 -12.29
CA VAL A 258 -11.37 12.95 -12.37
C VAL A 258 -11.88 11.62 -12.94
N TYR A 259 -11.26 11.10 -14.01
CA TYR A 259 -11.65 9.82 -14.59
C TYR A 259 -11.53 8.65 -13.59
N TYR A 260 -10.40 8.54 -12.88
CA TYR A 260 -10.18 7.48 -11.89
C TYR A 260 -11.06 7.59 -10.64
N VAL A 261 -11.62 8.77 -10.37
CA VAL A 261 -12.66 8.97 -9.34
C VAL A 261 -14.04 8.51 -9.85
N LEU A 262 -14.41 8.85 -11.09
CA LEU A 262 -15.73 8.55 -11.63
C LEU A 262 -15.93 7.06 -11.89
N VAL A 263 -14.88 6.32 -12.27
CA VAL A 263 -15.00 4.90 -12.61
C VAL A 263 -15.41 4.01 -11.42
N PRO A 264 -14.75 4.07 -10.24
CA PRO A 264 -15.20 3.34 -9.05
C PRO A 264 -16.60 3.75 -8.59
N VAL A 265 -16.95 5.04 -8.68
CA VAL A 265 -18.30 5.53 -8.34
C VAL A 265 -19.35 4.91 -9.27
N TYR A 266 -19.09 4.91 -10.59
CA TYR A 266 -19.96 4.27 -11.57
C TYR A 266 -20.11 2.75 -11.29
N MET A 267 -19.00 2.06 -11.01
CA MET A 267 -19.03 0.62 -10.72
C MET A 267 -19.78 0.30 -9.42
N TRP A 268 -19.62 1.13 -8.39
CA TRP A 268 -20.37 0.99 -7.14
C TRP A 268 -21.87 1.20 -7.34
N ILE A 269 -22.27 2.25 -8.07
CA ILE A 269 -23.68 2.48 -8.43
C ILE A 269 -24.22 1.29 -9.23
N LYS A 270 -23.46 0.78 -10.21
CA LYS A 270 -23.82 -0.39 -11.00
C LYS A 270 -24.02 -1.64 -10.12
N ASP A 271 -23.15 -1.88 -9.15
CA ASP A 271 -23.27 -2.99 -8.19
C ASP A 271 -24.54 -2.90 -7.32
N GLN A 272 -24.98 -1.70 -6.94
CA GLN A 272 -26.23 -1.52 -6.18
C GLN A 272 -27.48 -1.80 -7.01
N ILE A 273 -27.41 -1.64 -8.34
CA ILE A 273 -28.55 -1.76 -9.25
C ILE A 273 -28.63 -3.17 -9.85
N VAL A 274 -27.49 -3.83 -10.10
CA VAL A 274 -27.43 -5.15 -10.72
C VAL A 274 -27.74 -6.25 -9.68
N PRO A 275 -28.73 -7.13 -9.90
CA PRO A 275 -29.07 -8.20 -8.97
C PRO A 275 -27.90 -9.16 -8.71
N LYS A 276 -27.72 -9.56 -7.44
CA LYS A 276 -26.69 -10.51 -7.02
C LYS A 276 -26.81 -11.82 -7.81
N GLY A 277 -25.77 -12.16 -8.57
CA GLY A 277 -25.69 -13.42 -9.34
C GLY A 277 -25.54 -13.25 -10.85
N GLN A 278 -25.65 -12.04 -11.38
CA GLN A 278 -25.26 -11.74 -12.76
C GLN A 278 -23.80 -11.24 -12.82
N PRO A 279 -23.01 -11.63 -13.84
CA PRO A 279 -21.66 -11.10 -14.00
C PRO A 279 -21.72 -9.58 -14.20
N ILE A 280 -20.97 -8.84 -13.38
CA ILE A 280 -20.75 -7.39 -13.50
C ILE A 280 -19.84 -7.10 -14.69
#